data_AF-A0A2I4BVQ3-F1
#
_entry.id   AF-A0A2I4BVQ3-F1
#
_cell.length_a   1.000
_cell.length_b   1.000
_cell.length_c   1.000
_cell.angle_alpha   90.00
_cell.angle_beta   90.00
_cell.angle_gamma   90.00
#
_symmetry.space_group_name_H-M   'P 1'
#
loop_
_entity.id
_entity.type
_entity.pdbx_description
1 polymer ?
#
loop_
_entity_poly.entity_id
_entity_poly.type
_entity_poly.pdbx_seq_one_letter_code
_entity_poly.pdbx_strand_id
1 'polypeptide(L)'
;MARQSDEDSEQVDTALQIKAELFNQVHKVMSDKDIPEDISYDTFLQKAQVHPQLYQEMLKLMKSDTSIVLRRQPSERWINYYNPKILQTWGANMDLQFITDPYSCIMYVTSYLTKSVRAMSKLLKKVAEENRDNDLECELRKVGPSFLNNRKVSAQEAAYRMLSLPLKRACRKVIFVNTVPKDKQVSMLKPQNQLQEMDDDGNICTSPLDRYSTRPGELEKISLVEFSATYTTGAKDGPDELSDHIPDVLNDEDNDLNDKRDGSNDRYPAAITLKNGLGHMKK
;
A
#
# COMPACT_ATOMS: atom_id res chain seq x y z
N MET A 1 1.75 -43.78 -1.30
CA MET A 1 1.68 -42.99 -0.07
C MET A 1 1.57 -43.96 1.10
N ALA A 2 2.69 -44.33 1.70
CA ALA A 2 2.69 -45.09 2.93
C ALA A 2 2.23 -44.17 4.07
N ARG A 3 1.25 -44.61 4.87
CA ARG A 3 0.90 -43.95 6.13
C ARG A 3 2.15 -43.99 7.01
N GLN A 4 2.73 -42.85 7.31
CA GLN A 4 3.68 -42.71 8.41
C GLN A 4 2.94 -43.11 9.69
N SER A 5 3.56 -44.00 10.46
CA SER A 5 3.02 -44.64 11.66
C SER A 5 2.72 -43.62 12.76
N ASP A 6 1.63 -43.82 13.51
CA ASP A 6 1.29 -42.97 14.66
C ASP A 6 2.41 -42.94 15.74
N GLU A 7 3.26 -43.98 15.80
CA GLU A 7 4.47 -44.02 16.64
C GLU A 7 5.53 -42.98 16.26
N ASP A 8 5.63 -42.60 14.98
CA ASP A 8 6.56 -41.57 14.52
C ASP A 8 6.08 -40.17 14.95
N SER A 9 4.77 -39.97 15.13
CA SER A 9 4.19 -38.69 15.55
C SER A 9 4.41 -38.43 17.06
N GLU A 10 4.21 -39.44 17.91
CA GLU A 10 4.40 -39.30 19.37
C GLU A 10 5.88 -39.10 19.74
N GLN A 11 6.80 -39.76 19.02
CA GLN A 11 8.24 -39.55 19.22
C GLN A 11 8.70 -38.15 18.78
N VAL A 12 8.10 -37.61 17.71
CA VAL A 12 8.38 -36.25 17.24
C VAL A 12 7.89 -35.20 18.24
N ASP A 13 6.69 -35.36 18.80
CA ASP A 13 6.14 -34.44 19.81
C ASP A 13 6.93 -34.47 21.12
N THR A 14 7.31 -35.66 21.59
CA THR A 14 8.17 -35.81 22.78
C THR A 14 9.54 -35.15 22.58
N ALA A 15 10.14 -35.33 21.39
CA ALA A 15 11.40 -34.70 21.04
C ALA A 15 11.30 -33.17 20.92
N LEU A 16 10.17 -32.63 20.45
CA LEU A 16 9.92 -31.18 20.41
C LEU A 16 9.79 -30.58 21.82
N GLN A 17 9.15 -31.31 22.73
CA GLN A 17 8.93 -30.85 24.11
C GLN A 17 10.24 -30.79 24.90
N ILE A 18 11.09 -31.82 24.79
CA ILE A 18 12.44 -31.83 25.39
C ILE A 18 13.29 -30.67 24.84
N LYS A 19 13.18 -30.35 23.55
CA LYS A 19 13.92 -29.24 22.94
C LYS A 19 13.43 -27.87 23.43
N ALA A 20 12.13 -27.70 23.61
CA ALA A 20 11.56 -26.46 24.15
C ALA A 20 12.04 -26.21 25.59
N GLU A 21 12.10 -27.26 26.41
CA GLU A 21 12.66 -27.19 27.77
C GLU A 21 14.14 -26.81 27.76
N LEU A 22 14.94 -27.47 26.91
CA LEU A 22 16.37 -27.18 26.77
C LEU A 22 16.62 -25.73 26.32
N PHE A 23 15.83 -25.25 25.35
CA PHE A 23 15.90 -23.87 24.88
C PHE A 23 15.57 -22.89 26.01
N ASN A 24 14.54 -23.16 26.80
CA ASN A 24 14.16 -22.32 27.93
C ASN A 24 15.24 -22.29 29.02
N GLN A 25 15.92 -23.41 29.28
CA GLN A 25 17.05 -23.47 30.22
C GLN A 25 18.20 -22.57 29.76
N VAL A 26 18.61 -22.70 28.50
CA VAL A 26 19.67 -21.86 27.91
C VAL A 26 19.25 -20.39 27.88
N HIS A 27 18.01 -20.10 27.49
CA HIS A 27 17.49 -18.74 27.40
C HIS A 27 17.42 -18.07 28.78
N LYS A 28 17.08 -18.82 29.83
CA LYS A 28 17.06 -18.33 31.22
C LYS A 28 18.44 -17.88 31.66
N VAL A 29 19.47 -18.71 31.43
CA VAL A 29 20.87 -18.36 31.68
C VAL A 29 21.27 -17.16 30.81
N MET A 30 20.94 -17.16 29.53
CA MET A 30 21.28 -16.06 28.62
C MET A 30 20.58 -14.73 28.94
N SER A 31 19.46 -14.75 29.66
CA SER A 31 18.73 -13.54 30.09
C SER A 31 19.14 -13.06 31.48
N ASP A 32 19.93 -13.85 32.20
CA ASP A 32 20.38 -13.55 33.55
C ASP A 32 21.43 -12.42 33.51
N LYS A 33 21.20 -11.40 34.34
CA LYS A 33 22.05 -10.21 34.48
C LYS A 33 23.23 -10.45 35.41
N ASP A 34 23.16 -11.46 36.27
CA ASP A 34 24.22 -11.81 37.21
C ASP A 34 25.33 -12.66 36.55
N ILE A 35 25.17 -12.99 35.27
CA ILE A 35 26.17 -13.70 34.50
C ILE A 35 27.23 -12.71 33.99
N PRO A 36 28.53 -12.99 34.25
CA PRO A 36 29.63 -12.19 33.73
C PRO A 36 29.55 -12.03 32.21
N GLU A 37 29.84 -10.82 31.72
CA GLU A 37 29.83 -10.53 30.29
C GLU A 37 30.91 -11.29 29.51
N ASP A 38 31.98 -11.72 30.17
CA ASP A 38 33.11 -12.46 29.59
C ASP A 38 33.03 -13.98 29.84
N ILE A 39 31.85 -14.51 30.16
CA ILE A 39 31.66 -15.94 30.44
C ILE A 39 32.10 -16.82 29.24
N SER A 40 32.90 -17.84 29.54
CA SER A 40 33.33 -18.83 28.55
C SER A 40 32.15 -19.71 28.09
N TYR A 41 32.26 -20.25 26.88
CA TYR A 41 31.28 -21.18 26.33
C TYR A 41 31.03 -22.40 27.22
N ASP A 42 32.09 -22.98 27.78
CA ASP A 42 31.99 -24.18 28.61
C ASP A 42 31.31 -23.88 29.95
N THR A 43 31.68 -22.77 30.60
CA THR A 43 31.05 -22.34 31.87
C THR A 43 29.59 -21.97 31.65
N PHE A 44 29.27 -21.36 30.51
CA PHE A 44 27.89 -21.03 30.14
C PHE A 44 27.02 -22.29 30.02
N LEU A 45 27.50 -23.30 29.29
CA LEU A 45 26.78 -24.57 29.12
C LEU A 45 26.67 -25.36 30.41
N GLN A 46 27.70 -25.35 31.26
CA GLN A 46 27.63 -25.94 32.60
C GLN A 46 26.56 -25.29 33.46
N LYS A 47 26.48 -23.95 33.47
CA LYS A 47 25.41 -23.22 34.17
C LYS A 47 24.01 -23.52 33.61
N ALA A 48 23.91 -23.68 32.29
CA ALA A 48 22.67 -24.08 31.63
C ALA A 48 22.31 -25.56 31.83
N GLN A 49 23.24 -26.38 32.34
CA GLN A 49 23.11 -27.83 32.48
C GLN A 49 22.86 -28.55 31.14
N VAL A 50 23.46 -28.04 30.06
CA VAL A 50 23.29 -28.57 28.71
C VAL A 50 24.61 -29.06 28.13
N HIS A 51 24.60 -30.26 27.55
CA HIS A 51 25.78 -30.82 26.87
C HIS A 51 26.03 -30.11 25.50
N PRO A 52 27.28 -29.82 25.11
CA PRO A 52 27.59 -29.07 23.88
C PRO A 52 26.98 -29.65 22.59
N GLN A 53 27.02 -30.97 22.40
CA GLN A 53 26.42 -31.64 21.24
C GLN A 53 24.90 -31.46 21.21
N LEU A 54 24.24 -31.60 22.37
CA LEU A 54 22.79 -31.46 22.48
C LEU A 54 22.35 -30.03 22.18
N TYR A 55 23.15 -29.04 22.59
CA TYR A 55 22.93 -27.65 22.23
C TYR A 55 23.02 -27.40 20.71
N GLN A 56 24.01 -27.99 20.03
CA GLN A 56 24.14 -27.87 18.57
C GLN A 56 22.98 -28.55 17.83
N GLU A 57 22.53 -29.71 18.29
CA GLU A 57 21.37 -30.40 17.73
C GLU A 57 20.08 -29.61 17.93
N MET A 58 19.90 -29.01 19.11
CA MET A 58 18.79 -28.10 19.40
C MET A 58 18.75 -26.91 18.43
N LEU A 59 19.90 -26.27 18.17
CA LEU A 59 19.99 -25.14 17.22
C LEU A 59 19.56 -25.50 15.80
N LYS A 60 19.81 -26.73 15.35
CA LYS A 60 19.40 -27.22 14.01
C LYS A 60 17.89 -27.41 13.86
N LEU A 61 17.18 -27.53 14.98
CA LEU A 61 15.77 -27.91 15.04
C LEU A 61 14.87 -26.73 15.47
N MET A 62 15.46 -25.56 15.72
CA MET A 62 14.79 -24.38 16.30
C MET A 62 13.81 -23.66 15.38
N LYS A 63 13.91 -23.81 14.06
CA LYS A 63 13.02 -23.14 13.10
C LYS A 63 12.64 -24.09 11.98
N SER A 64 11.35 -24.12 11.66
CA SER A 64 10.77 -24.82 10.51
C SER A 64 11.28 -24.26 9.17
N ASP A 65 11.72 -23.00 9.15
CA ASP A 65 12.30 -22.33 7.99
C ASP A 65 13.82 -22.34 8.01
N THR A 66 14.43 -22.26 6.82
CA THR A 66 15.89 -22.10 6.66
C THR A 66 16.35 -20.87 7.43
N SER A 67 17.08 -21.09 8.51
CA SER A 67 17.55 -20.04 9.41
C SER A 67 19.06 -20.11 9.60
N ILE A 68 19.69 -18.95 9.66
CA ILE A 68 21.13 -18.82 9.81
C ILE A 68 21.43 -18.50 11.26
N VAL A 69 22.14 -19.42 11.92
CA VAL A 69 22.68 -19.22 13.27
C VAL A 69 24.17 -18.92 13.14
N LEU A 70 24.57 -17.71 13.53
CA LEU A 70 25.97 -17.33 13.54
C LEU A 70 26.70 -17.96 14.73
N ARG A 71 27.92 -18.44 14.50
CA ARG A 71 28.82 -18.86 15.57
C ARG A 71 29.17 -17.64 16.41
N ARG A 72 28.86 -17.67 17.70
CA ARG A 72 29.08 -16.59 18.66
C ARG A 72 29.59 -17.14 19.98
N GLN A 73 30.38 -16.35 20.68
CA GLN A 73 30.67 -16.58 22.09
C GLN A 73 29.53 -16.06 22.96
N PRO A 74 29.32 -16.63 24.16
CA PRO A 74 28.33 -16.10 25.10
C PRO A 74 28.54 -14.61 25.43
N SER A 75 29.80 -14.17 25.42
CA SER A 75 30.16 -12.77 25.62
C SER A 75 29.65 -11.82 24.53
N GLU A 76 29.29 -12.36 23.36
CA GLU A 76 28.78 -11.60 22.22
C GLU A 76 27.25 -11.57 22.19
N ARG A 77 26.56 -12.02 23.26
CA ARG A 77 25.08 -12.15 23.30
C ARG A 77 24.33 -10.85 23.03
N TRP A 78 24.94 -9.70 23.33
CA TRP A 78 24.35 -8.37 23.14
C TRP A 78 24.82 -7.65 21.88
N ILE A 79 25.66 -8.28 21.06
CA ILE A 79 26.19 -7.69 19.85
C ILE A 79 25.20 -7.98 18.70
N ASN A 80 24.70 -6.96 18.02
CA ASN A 80 23.85 -7.20 16.85
C ASN A 80 24.64 -7.85 15.70
N TYR A 81 23.95 -8.23 14.63
CA TYR A 81 24.64 -8.77 13.46
C TYR A 81 25.27 -7.62 12.71
N TYR A 82 26.58 -7.70 12.46
CA TYR A 82 27.34 -6.61 11.86
C TYR A 82 28.36 -7.16 10.87
N ASN A 83 28.79 -6.29 9.95
CA ASN A 83 29.91 -6.56 9.07
C ASN A 83 31.11 -5.73 9.56
N PRO A 84 32.23 -6.33 9.96
CA PRO A 84 33.38 -5.60 10.51
C PRO A 84 33.91 -4.51 9.58
N LYS A 85 33.95 -4.75 8.27
CA LYS A 85 34.42 -3.78 7.29
C LYS A 85 33.46 -2.59 7.20
N ILE A 86 32.15 -2.87 7.13
CA ILE A 86 31.13 -1.82 7.09
C ILE A 86 31.16 -1.01 8.39
N LEU A 87 31.31 -1.66 9.55
CA LEU A 87 31.40 -0.97 10.84
C LEU A 87 32.59 0.00 10.88
N GLN A 88 33.75 -0.44 10.40
CA GLN A 88 34.95 0.39 10.35
C GLN A 88 34.78 1.62 9.46
N THR A 89 34.10 1.48 8.32
CA THR A 89 33.86 2.61 7.40
C THR A 89 32.69 3.50 7.80
N TRP A 90 31.59 2.95 8.31
CA TRP A 90 30.35 3.68 8.60
C TRP A 90 30.33 4.23 10.03
N GLY A 91 30.83 3.49 11.01
CA GLY A 91 30.86 3.91 12.41
C GLY A 91 29.47 4.03 13.07
N ALA A 92 28.46 3.35 12.53
CA ALA A 92 27.09 3.37 13.07
C ALA A 92 26.61 1.96 13.49
N ASN A 93 25.60 1.93 14.36
CA ASN A 93 24.95 0.68 14.77
C ASN A 93 24.37 -0.05 13.54
N MET A 94 24.56 -1.37 13.51
CA MET A 94 24.06 -2.23 12.43
C MET A 94 23.25 -3.40 12.99
N ASP A 95 22.28 -3.83 12.20
CA ASP A 95 21.49 -5.03 12.43
C ASP A 95 21.27 -5.71 11.07
N LEU A 96 22.25 -6.51 10.65
CA LEU A 96 22.28 -7.16 9.34
C LEU A 96 21.70 -8.56 9.41
N GLN A 97 20.72 -8.89 8.59
CA GLN A 97 20.18 -10.26 8.53
C GLN A 97 20.29 -10.82 7.12
N PHE A 98 20.59 -12.11 7.03
CA PHE A 98 20.59 -12.81 5.75
C PHE A 98 19.15 -13.01 5.27
N ILE A 99 18.93 -12.79 3.99
CA ILE A 99 17.65 -13.07 3.33
C ILE A 99 17.66 -14.54 2.91
N THR A 100 16.90 -15.38 3.60
CA THR A 100 16.72 -16.80 3.26
C THR A 100 15.51 -17.05 2.37
N ASP A 101 14.58 -16.10 2.32
CA ASP A 101 13.35 -16.16 1.54
C ASP A 101 13.01 -14.76 0.99
N PRO A 102 12.79 -14.61 -0.33
CA PRO A 102 12.37 -13.34 -0.93
C PRO A 102 11.07 -12.78 -0.35
N TYR A 103 10.11 -13.64 0.02
CA TYR A 103 8.83 -13.18 0.57
C TYR A 103 9.03 -12.52 1.94
N SER A 104 9.87 -13.10 2.80
CA SER A 104 10.27 -12.53 4.08
C SER A 104 10.93 -11.15 3.93
N CYS A 105 11.74 -10.94 2.88
CA CYS A 105 12.30 -9.62 2.55
C CYS A 105 11.20 -8.60 2.20
N ILE A 106 10.28 -8.96 1.30
CA ILE A 106 9.16 -8.09 0.90
C ILE A 106 8.29 -7.74 2.11
N MET A 107 7.96 -8.73 2.96
CA MET A 107 7.18 -8.53 4.17
C MET A 107 7.88 -7.60 5.17
N TYR A 108 9.19 -7.73 5.32
CA TYR A 108 9.99 -6.85 6.18
C TYR A 108 9.96 -5.40 5.67
N VAL A 109 10.28 -5.18 4.39
CA VAL A 109 10.26 -3.85 3.77
C VAL A 109 8.86 -3.23 3.88
N THR A 110 7.82 -3.99 3.55
CA THR A 110 6.42 -3.55 3.64
C THR A 110 6.04 -3.18 5.07
N SER A 111 6.49 -3.95 6.07
CA SER A 111 6.23 -3.66 7.49
C SER A 111 6.87 -2.35 7.94
N TYR A 112 8.05 -2.00 7.42
CA TYR A 112 8.71 -0.73 7.70
C TYR A 112 8.03 0.45 6.99
N LEU A 113 7.73 0.31 5.70
CA LEU A 113 7.01 1.33 4.93
C LEU A 113 5.65 1.66 5.56
N THR A 114 4.96 0.64 6.07
CA THR A 114 3.65 0.78 6.70
C THR A 114 3.72 1.04 8.21
N LYS A 115 4.91 1.16 8.82
CA LYS A 115 5.06 1.29 10.29
C LYS A 115 4.32 2.51 10.85
N SER A 116 4.39 3.65 10.16
CA SER A 116 3.69 4.88 10.54
C SER A 116 2.17 4.77 10.38
N VAL A 117 1.70 3.96 9.43
CA VAL A 117 0.29 3.80 9.07
C VAL A 117 -0.37 2.64 9.85
N ARG A 118 0.41 1.69 10.37
CA ARG A 118 -0.09 0.49 11.05
C ARG A 118 -1.02 0.81 12.22
N ALA A 119 -0.66 1.81 13.04
CA ALA A 119 -1.49 2.23 14.18
C ALA A 119 -2.84 2.80 13.70
N MET A 120 -2.81 3.65 12.68
CA MET A 120 -4.02 4.19 12.05
C MET A 120 -4.88 3.07 11.45
N SER A 121 -4.28 2.16 10.69
CA SER A 121 -5.01 1.04 10.07
C SER A 121 -5.72 0.17 11.11
N LYS A 122 -5.06 -0.13 12.24
CA LYS A 122 -5.69 -0.85 13.36
C LYS A 122 -6.86 -0.07 13.96
N LEU A 123 -6.69 1.23 14.18
CA LEU A 123 -7.75 2.10 14.69
C LEU A 123 -8.96 2.10 13.76
N LEU A 124 -8.75 2.33 12.47
CA LEU A 124 -9.85 2.39 11.49
C LEU A 124 -10.56 1.04 11.35
N LYS A 125 -9.80 -0.08 11.36
CA LYS A 125 -10.41 -1.42 11.38
C LYS A 125 -11.28 -1.63 12.59
N LYS A 126 -10.80 -1.24 13.77
CA LYS A 126 -11.57 -1.35 15.01
C LYS A 126 -12.87 -0.52 14.94
N VAL A 127 -12.78 0.72 14.47
CA VAL A 127 -13.96 1.60 14.32
C VAL A 127 -14.95 1.02 13.31
N ALA A 128 -14.47 0.47 12.20
CA ALA A 128 -15.34 -0.20 11.21
C ALA A 128 -15.99 -1.47 11.79
N GLU A 129 -15.22 -2.31 12.49
CA GLU A 129 -15.71 -3.53 13.15
C GLU A 129 -16.76 -3.23 14.23
N GLU A 130 -16.57 -2.17 15.03
CA GLU A 130 -17.52 -1.71 16.05
C GLU A 130 -18.83 -1.16 15.46
N ASN A 131 -18.84 -0.77 14.19
CA ASN A 131 -19.99 -0.15 13.52
C ASN A 131 -20.53 -1.00 12.36
N ARG A 132 -20.12 -2.27 12.27
CA ARG A 132 -20.43 -3.16 11.14
C ARG A 132 -21.92 -3.45 10.96
N ASP A 133 -22.68 -3.41 12.06
CA ASP A 133 -24.12 -3.67 12.07
C ASP A 133 -24.95 -2.42 11.73
N ASN A 134 -24.32 -1.26 11.54
CA ASN A 134 -24.99 -0.03 11.14
C ASN A 134 -25.00 0.13 9.62
N ASP A 135 -25.87 1.02 9.13
CA ASP A 135 -25.84 1.45 7.73
C ASP A 135 -24.49 2.08 7.37
N LEU A 136 -24.07 1.90 6.11
CA LEU A 136 -22.79 2.37 5.57
C LEU A 136 -22.55 3.87 5.83
N GLU A 137 -23.59 4.70 5.76
CA GLU A 137 -23.49 6.13 6.06
C GLU A 137 -23.06 6.38 7.52
N CYS A 138 -23.64 5.63 8.45
CA CYS A 138 -23.32 5.73 9.86
C CYS A 138 -21.88 5.27 10.13
N GLU A 139 -21.46 4.16 9.50
CA GLU A 139 -20.09 3.67 9.57
C GLU A 139 -19.09 4.73 9.06
N LEU A 140 -19.32 5.30 7.88
CA LEU A 140 -18.45 6.32 7.29
C LEU A 140 -18.40 7.60 8.15
N ARG A 141 -19.52 8.00 8.76
CA ARG A 141 -19.59 9.15 9.69
C ARG A 141 -18.79 8.91 10.98
N LYS A 142 -18.47 7.67 11.33
CA LYS A 142 -17.56 7.33 12.45
C LYS A 142 -16.11 7.16 12.00
N VAL A 143 -15.88 6.51 10.87
CA VAL A 143 -14.54 6.25 10.33
C VAL A 143 -13.86 7.56 9.90
N GLY A 144 -14.58 8.46 9.23
CA GLY A 144 -14.04 9.72 8.71
C GLY A 144 -13.42 10.61 9.79
N PRO A 145 -14.15 11.01 10.84
CA PRO A 145 -13.60 11.80 11.94
C PRO A 145 -12.47 11.08 12.69
N SER A 146 -12.58 9.75 12.85
CA SER A 146 -11.54 8.95 13.50
C SER A 146 -10.22 9.01 12.73
N PHE A 147 -10.28 8.95 11.40
CA PHE A 147 -9.11 9.13 10.54
C PHE A 147 -8.54 10.55 10.67
N LEU A 148 -9.37 11.58 10.50
CA LEU A 148 -8.91 12.97 10.49
C LEU A 148 -8.24 13.38 11.81
N ASN A 149 -8.83 12.98 12.95
CA ASN A 149 -8.33 13.37 14.27
C ASN A 149 -7.06 12.62 14.70
N ASN A 150 -6.87 11.39 14.23
CA ASN A 150 -5.73 10.56 14.64
C ASN A 150 -4.58 10.58 13.62
N ARG A 151 -4.78 11.19 12.44
CA ARG A 151 -3.77 11.19 11.39
C ARG A 151 -2.68 12.17 11.74
N LYS A 152 -1.47 11.64 11.87
CA LYS A 152 -0.26 12.45 11.98
C LYS A 152 0.02 13.10 10.64
N VAL A 153 0.17 14.41 10.65
CA VAL A 153 0.56 15.23 9.50
C VAL A 153 1.89 15.91 9.79
N SER A 154 2.67 16.19 8.77
CA SER A 154 3.89 16.98 8.93
C SER A 154 3.55 18.45 9.22
N ALA A 155 4.48 19.20 9.80
CA ALA A 155 4.29 20.63 10.03
C ALA A 155 4.02 21.39 8.72
N GLN A 156 4.66 20.96 7.62
CA GLN A 156 4.47 21.51 6.28
C GLN A 156 3.05 21.24 5.77
N GLU A 157 2.57 20.00 5.91
CA GLU A 157 1.19 19.66 5.51
C GLU A 157 0.16 20.44 6.34
N ALA A 158 0.39 20.57 7.65
CA ALA A 158 -0.48 21.34 8.53
C ALA A 158 -0.54 22.82 8.13
N ALA A 159 0.61 23.45 7.86
CA ALA A 159 0.68 24.83 7.40
C ALA A 159 -0.07 25.04 6.07
N TYR A 160 0.10 24.12 5.11
CA TYR A 160 -0.64 24.16 3.85
C TYR A 160 -2.15 24.07 4.08
N ARG A 161 -2.61 23.15 4.94
CA ARG A 161 -4.04 23.01 5.27
C ARG A 161 -4.60 24.22 5.99
N MET A 162 -3.86 24.82 6.92
CA MET A 162 -4.30 26.01 7.66
C MET A 162 -4.44 27.25 6.77
N LEU A 163 -3.57 27.39 5.78
CA LEU A 163 -3.58 28.49 4.82
C LEU A 163 -4.45 28.20 3.60
N SER A 164 -5.17 27.08 3.59
CA SER A 164 -5.95 26.61 2.44
C SER A 164 -5.14 26.57 1.14
N LEU A 165 -3.84 26.25 1.24
CA LEU A 165 -2.96 26.11 0.10
C LEU A 165 -3.15 24.75 -0.58
N PRO A 166 -3.05 24.69 -1.91
CA PRO A 166 -3.18 23.43 -2.64
C PRO A 166 -2.04 22.47 -2.26
N LEU A 167 -2.39 21.30 -1.72
CA LEU A 167 -1.43 20.26 -1.32
C LEU A 167 -0.70 19.60 -2.50
N LYS A 168 -1.26 19.72 -3.70
CA LYS A 168 -0.69 19.24 -4.95
C LYS A 168 -1.07 20.20 -6.07
N ARG A 169 -0.16 20.39 -7.01
CA ARG A 169 -0.41 21.03 -8.30
C ARG A 169 0.09 20.10 -9.38
N ALA A 170 -0.66 19.95 -10.46
CA ALA A 170 -0.28 19.11 -11.59
C ALA A 170 -0.19 19.95 -12.86
N CYS A 171 0.87 19.75 -13.65
CA CYS A 171 1.00 20.35 -14.98
C CYS A 171 0.29 19.56 -16.07
N ARG A 172 -0.25 18.38 -15.74
CA ARG A 172 -0.96 17.49 -16.66
C ARG A 172 -2.26 17.03 -16.02
N LYS A 173 -3.34 17.13 -16.78
CA LYS A 173 -4.62 16.52 -16.42
C LYS A 173 -4.48 15.00 -16.48
N VAL A 174 -4.98 14.31 -15.45
CA VAL A 174 -5.08 12.86 -15.42
C VAL A 174 -6.54 12.50 -15.58
N ILE A 175 -6.84 11.59 -16.50
CA ILE A 175 -8.18 11.07 -16.75
C ILE A 175 -8.17 9.56 -16.51
N PHE A 176 -9.16 9.06 -15.78
CA PHE A 176 -9.35 7.63 -15.61
C PHE A 176 -10.26 7.10 -16.72
N VAL A 177 -9.78 6.14 -17.48
CA VAL A 177 -10.57 5.45 -18.51
C VAL A 177 -10.84 4.04 -18.02
N ASN A 178 -12.07 3.78 -17.60
CA ASN A 178 -12.48 2.46 -17.16
C ASN A 178 -12.64 1.52 -18.37
N THR A 179 -11.87 0.43 -18.40
CA THR A 179 -11.90 -0.58 -19.48
C THR A 179 -12.62 -1.87 -19.08
N VAL A 180 -13.25 -1.91 -17.90
CA VAL A 180 -14.06 -3.05 -17.44
C VAL A 180 -15.32 -3.18 -18.33
N PRO A 181 -15.82 -4.40 -18.59
CA PRO A 181 -17.10 -4.61 -19.28
C PRO A 181 -18.24 -3.77 -18.69
N LYS A 182 -19.13 -3.24 -19.55
CA LYS A 182 -20.16 -2.26 -19.17
C LYS A 182 -21.10 -2.77 -18.07
N ASP A 183 -21.42 -4.07 -18.07
CA ASP A 183 -22.26 -4.74 -17.07
C ASP A 183 -21.66 -4.71 -15.66
N LYS A 184 -20.35 -4.51 -15.54
CA LYS A 184 -19.60 -4.44 -14.27
C LYS A 184 -19.03 -3.05 -14.00
N GLN A 185 -19.36 -2.08 -14.85
CA GLN A 185 -18.83 -0.73 -14.74
C GLN A 185 -19.63 0.09 -13.74
N VAL A 186 -18.98 0.49 -12.64
CA VAL A 186 -19.53 1.53 -11.77
C VAL A 186 -19.52 2.85 -12.56
N SER A 187 -20.69 3.44 -12.72
CA SER A 187 -20.88 4.68 -13.49
C SER A 187 -21.69 5.67 -12.67
N MET A 188 -21.46 6.97 -12.92
CA MET A 188 -22.24 8.04 -12.32
C MET A 188 -23.58 8.16 -13.04
N LEU A 189 -24.65 8.30 -12.25
CA LEU A 189 -25.97 8.59 -12.77
C LEU A 189 -25.96 9.94 -13.48
N LYS A 190 -26.78 10.06 -14.53
CA LYS A 190 -27.10 11.35 -15.14
C LYS A 190 -27.77 12.27 -14.11
N PRO A 191 -27.67 13.60 -14.31
CA PRO A 191 -28.41 14.57 -13.50
C PRO A 191 -29.91 14.25 -13.42
N GLN A 192 -30.51 14.53 -12.26
CA GLN A 192 -31.90 14.15 -11.95
C GLN A 192 -32.92 14.69 -12.97
N ASN A 193 -32.71 15.90 -13.49
CA ASN A 193 -33.56 16.49 -14.53
C ASN A 193 -33.54 15.68 -15.83
N GLN A 194 -32.38 15.15 -16.23
CA GLN A 194 -32.28 14.29 -17.41
C GLN A 194 -32.92 12.93 -17.17
N LEU A 195 -32.79 12.38 -15.95
CA LEU A 195 -33.40 11.10 -15.60
C LEU A 195 -34.94 11.15 -15.59
N GLN A 196 -35.53 12.29 -15.20
CA GLN A 196 -36.98 12.47 -15.18
C GLN A 196 -37.62 12.58 -16.57
N GLU A 197 -36.85 13.04 -17.56
CA GLU A 197 -37.30 13.18 -18.96
C GLU A 197 -37.00 11.92 -19.80
N MET A 198 -36.33 10.93 -19.22
CA MET A 198 -35.95 9.70 -19.92
C MET A 198 -37.06 8.65 -19.85
N ASP A 199 -37.24 7.91 -20.95
CA ASP A 199 -38.05 6.69 -20.97
C ASP A 199 -37.44 5.60 -20.08
N ASP A 200 -38.27 4.65 -19.62
CA ASP A 200 -37.87 3.57 -18.69
C ASP A 200 -36.69 2.70 -19.19
N ASP A 201 -36.46 2.64 -20.51
CA ASP A 201 -35.36 1.90 -21.15
C ASP A 201 -34.11 2.76 -21.43
N GLY A 202 -34.10 4.02 -21.00
CA GLY A 202 -33.01 4.96 -21.23
C GLY A 202 -31.74 4.62 -20.45
N ASN A 203 -30.56 4.73 -21.09
CA ASN A 203 -29.29 4.55 -20.38
C ASN A 203 -29.07 5.67 -19.34
N ILE A 204 -29.20 5.32 -18.06
CA ILE A 204 -29.13 6.22 -16.90
C ILE A 204 -27.71 6.75 -16.61
N CYS A 205 -26.69 6.20 -17.27
CA CYS A 205 -25.28 6.54 -17.06
C CYS A 205 -24.62 6.94 -18.39
N THR A 206 -23.59 7.79 -18.34
CA THR A 206 -22.77 8.10 -19.53
C THR A 206 -21.30 7.90 -19.22
N SER A 207 -20.66 6.96 -19.91
CA SER A 207 -19.23 6.70 -19.77
C SER A 207 -18.41 7.34 -20.89
N PRO A 208 -17.10 7.57 -20.69
CA PRO A 208 -16.18 7.95 -21.78
C PRO A 208 -16.22 6.97 -22.95
N LEU A 209 -16.47 5.68 -22.68
CA LEU A 209 -16.58 4.63 -23.68
C LEU A 209 -17.83 4.79 -24.56
N ASP A 210 -18.95 5.24 -24.00
CA ASP A 210 -20.18 5.53 -24.75
C ASP A 210 -19.97 6.68 -25.74
N ARG A 211 -19.27 7.73 -25.30
CA ARG A 211 -18.90 8.87 -26.14
C ARG A 211 -17.93 8.47 -27.26
N TYR A 212 -16.94 7.65 -26.92
CA TYR A 212 -16.02 7.11 -27.93
C TYR A 212 -16.74 6.23 -28.96
N SER A 213 -17.73 5.43 -28.54
CA SER A 213 -18.52 4.57 -29.43
C SER A 213 -19.39 5.39 -30.40
N THR A 214 -19.76 6.61 -30.02
CA THR A 214 -20.60 7.52 -30.80
C THR A 214 -19.82 8.65 -31.48
N ARG A 215 -18.49 8.54 -31.52
CA ARG A 215 -17.63 9.52 -32.20
C ARG A 215 -18.00 9.68 -33.69
N PRO A 216 -17.81 10.88 -34.29
CA PRO A 216 -18.02 11.09 -35.71
C PRO A 216 -17.09 10.20 -36.56
N GLY A 217 -17.48 9.90 -37.79
CA GLY A 217 -16.71 9.02 -38.70
C GLY A 217 -15.31 9.55 -39.01
N GLU A 218 -15.12 10.87 -38.96
CA GLU A 218 -13.82 11.54 -39.10
C GLU A 218 -12.79 11.08 -38.05
N LEU A 219 -13.26 10.59 -36.90
CA LEU A 219 -12.45 10.07 -35.81
C LEU A 219 -12.41 8.53 -35.78
N GLU A 220 -12.77 7.82 -36.85
CA GLU A 220 -12.80 6.35 -36.83
C GLU A 220 -11.45 5.73 -36.43
N LYS A 221 -10.35 6.35 -36.85
CA LYS A 221 -8.97 5.90 -36.61
C LYS A 221 -8.37 6.32 -35.26
N ILE A 222 -9.05 7.17 -34.48
CA ILE A 222 -8.53 7.59 -33.17
C ILE A 222 -8.67 6.43 -32.18
N SER A 223 -7.70 6.24 -31.30
CA SER A 223 -7.83 5.27 -30.20
C SER A 223 -8.68 5.84 -29.06
N LEU A 224 -9.23 4.99 -28.19
CA LEU A 224 -9.96 5.42 -26.99
C LEU A 224 -9.09 6.30 -26.08
N VAL A 225 -7.82 5.95 -25.93
CA VAL A 225 -6.86 6.69 -25.10
C VAL A 225 -6.63 8.08 -25.67
N GLU A 226 -6.34 8.15 -26.98
CA GLU A 226 -6.11 9.42 -27.67
C GLU A 226 -7.38 10.28 -27.71
N PHE A 227 -8.55 9.69 -27.92
CA PHE A 227 -9.85 10.37 -27.85
C PHE A 227 -10.09 10.98 -26.46
N SER A 228 -9.88 10.20 -25.41
CA SER A 228 -10.11 10.66 -24.03
C SER A 228 -9.13 11.75 -23.63
N ALA A 229 -7.87 11.66 -24.10
CA ALA A 229 -6.84 12.66 -23.84
C ALA A 229 -7.05 13.95 -24.65
N THR A 230 -7.69 13.85 -25.82
CA THR A 230 -7.90 14.97 -26.73
C THR A 230 -9.21 15.69 -26.46
N TYR A 231 -10.32 14.98 -26.22
CA TYR A 231 -11.66 15.58 -26.17
C TYR A 231 -12.24 15.59 -24.77
N THR A 232 -12.84 16.73 -24.38
CA THR A 232 -13.56 16.90 -23.12
C THR A 232 -14.98 17.40 -23.36
N THR A 233 -15.93 17.01 -22.50
CA THR A 233 -17.23 17.68 -22.45
C THR A 233 -17.06 19.00 -21.74
N GLY A 234 -17.11 20.10 -22.50
CA GLY A 234 -16.93 21.43 -21.95
C GLY A 234 -18.01 21.76 -20.93
N ALA A 235 -17.58 22.07 -19.71
CA ALA A 235 -18.23 23.04 -18.84
C ALA A 235 -17.11 23.95 -18.34
N LYS A 236 -16.99 25.14 -18.92
CA LYS A 236 -16.34 26.27 -18.27
C LYS A 236 -17.25 27.45 -18.53
N ASP A 237 -17.96 27.85 -17.46
CA ASP A 237 -18.40 29.21 -17.11
C ASP A 237 -19.34 29.16 -15.89
N GLY A 238 -18.95 28.45 -14.82
CA GLY A 238 -19.71 28.38 -13.58
C GLY A 238 -18.83 27.92 -12.41
N PRO A 239 -19.13 28.33 -11.16
CA PRO A 239 -18.34 27.97 -9.99
C PRO A 239 -18.29 26.45 -9.84
N ASP A 240 -17.13 26.00 -9.40
CA ASP A 240 -16.60 24.64 -9.41
C ASP A 240 -17.35 23.65 -8.49
N GLU A 241 -18.65 23.45 -8.70
CA GLU A 241 -19.50 22.62 -7.82
C GLU A 241 -19.69 21.17 -8.30
N LEU A 242 -19.07 20.77 -9.41
CA LEU A 242 -19.20 19.40 -9.95
C LEU A 242 -17.85 18.72 -10.25
N SER A 243 -16.76 19.22 -9.67
CA SER A 243 -15.43 18.63 -9.83
C SER A 243 -15.32 17.32 -9.04
N ASP A 244 -15.47 16.19 -9.73
CA ASP A 244 -14.87 14.92 -9.32
C ASP A 244 -13.42 15.20 -8.91
N HIS A 245 -13.01 14.78 -7.71
CA HIS A 245 -11.75 15.04 -6.97
C HIS A 245 -10.40 15.00 -7.75
N ILE A 246 -10.27 15.74 -8.84
CA ILE A 246 -9.08 15.88 -9.66
C ILE A 246 -8.32 17.10 -9.12
N PRO A 247 -6.99 17.01 -8.94
CA PRO A 247 -6.18 18.17 -8.55
C PRO A 247 -6.39 19.34 -9.49
N ASP A 248 -6.41 20.55 -8.93
CA ASP A 248 -6.29 21.80 -9.69
C ASP A 248 -5.14 21.67 -10.70
N VAL A 249 -5.52 21.57 -11.96
CA VAL A 249 -4.61 21.71 -13.09
C VAL A 249 -4.43 23.21 -13.27
N LEU A 250 -3.18 23.66 -13.39
CA LEU A 250 -2.92 25.06 -13.74
C LEU A 250 -3.71 25.42 -15.00
N ASN A 251 -4.68 26.33 -14.89
CA ASN A 251 -5.11 27.08 -16.05
C ASN A 251 -3.94 28.01 -16.39
N ASP A 252 -3.59 28.11 -17.67
CA ASP A 252 -2.54 29.00 -18.16
C ASP A 252 -2.85 30.50 -17.90
N GLU A 253 -3.94 30.83 -17.21
CA GLU A 253 -4.35 32.20 -16.85
C GLU A 253 -3.51 32.82 -15.72
N ASP A 254 -2.79 32.01 -14.92
CA ASP A 254 -1.86 32.53 -13.89
C ASP A 254 -0.43 32.79 -14.44
N ASN A 255 -0.17 32.46 -15.71
CA ASN A 255 1.07 32.81 -16.39
C ASN A 255 0.80 33.94 -17.37
N ASP A 256 1.00 35.17 -16.89
CA ASP A 256 1.07 36.40 -17.70
C ASP A 256 2.38 36.45 -18.51
N LEU A 257 2.68 35.35 -19.21
CA LEU A 257 3.75 35.20 -20.16
C LEU A 257 3.18 34.46 -21.36
N ASN A 258 3.01 35.22 -22.45
CA ASN A 258 2.69 34.78 -23.81
C ASN A 258 3.42 33.51 -24.24
N ASP A 259 2.97 32.35 -23.80
CA ASP A 259 3.33 31.07 -24.39
C ASP A 259 2.11 30.57 -25.13
N LYS A 260 1.93 31.14 -26.33
CA LYS A 260 1.17 30.47 -27.39
C LYS A 260 1.89 29.14 -27.62
N ARG A 261 1.45 28.09 -26.92
CA ARG A 261 1.88 26.73 -27.24
C ARG A 261 1.38 26.43 -28.64
N ASP A 262 2.23 26.71 -29.59
CA ASP A 262 2.13 26.35 -31.00
C ASP A 262 2.26 24.83 -31.06
N GLY A 263 1.11 24.19 -30.88
CA GLY A 263 0.94 22.75 -30.85
C GLY A 263 -0.37 22.39 -31.53
N SER A 264 -0.63 23.02 -32.68
CA SER A 264 -1.64 22.58 -33.64
C SER A 264 -1.25 21.19 -34.16
N ASN A 265 -1.55 20.16 -33.37
CA ASN A 265 -1.81 18.86 -33.97
C ASN A 265 -3.13 19.00 -34.72
N ASP A 266 -3.05 19.53 -35.96
CA ASP A 266 -4.13 19.77 -36.95
C ASP A 266 -4.81 18.48 -37.40
N ARG A 267 -4.41 17.35 -36.83
CA ARG A 267 -4.89 16.01 -37.17
C ARG A 267 -6.37 15.80 -36.88
N TYR A 268 -6.96 16.53 -35.91
CA TYR A 268 -8.35 16.34 -35.50
C TYR A 268 -9.08 17.68 -35.30
N PRO A 269 -10.40 17.72 -35.57
CA PRO A 269 -11.20 18.94 -35.43
C PRO A 269 -11.24 19.44 -33.98
N ALA A 270 -11.25 20.77 -33.81
CA ALA A 270 -11.26 21.44 -32.51
C ALA A 270 -12.56 21.20 -31.71
N ALA A 271 -13.67 20.93 -32.39
CA ALA A 271 -14.95 20.58 -31.81
C ALA A 271 -15.59 19.43 -32.58
N ILE A 272 -16.24 18.53 -31.86
CA ILE A 272 -16.96 17.39 -32.44
C ILE A 272 -18.38 17.31 -31.88
N THR A 273 -19.28 16.81 -32.72
CA THR A 273 -20.64 16.45 -32.32
C THR A 273 -20.72 14.94 -32.24
N LEU A 274 -21.10 14.41 -31.07
CA LEU A 274 -21.31 12.98 -30.90
C LEU A 274 -22.61 12.57 -31.59
N LYS A 275 -22.60 11.37 -32.18
CA LYS A 275 -23.82 10.75 -32.73
C LYS A 275 -24.81 10.46 -31.61
N ASN A 276 -26.08 10.30 -31.97
CA ASN A 276 -27.17 9.92 -31.07
C ASN A 276 -27.44 10.93 -29.94
N GLY A 277 -27.16 12.21 -30.16
CA GLY A 277 -27.54 13.28 -29.23
C GLY A 277 -26.72 13.34 -27.92
N LEU A 278 -25.56 12.68 -27.85
CA LEU A 278 -24.68 12.67 -26.66
C LEU A 278 -23.89 13.98 -26.44
N GLY A 279 -24.23 15.04 -27.19
CA GLY A 279 -23.70 16.39 -27.01
C GLY A 279 -22.44 16.70 -27.83
N HIS A 280 -21.78 17.79 -27.46
CA HIS A 280 -20.57 18.28 -28.11
C HIS A 280 -19.34 18.09 -27.22
N MET A 281 -18.20 17.78 -27.83
CA MET A 281 -16.91 17.73 -27.14
C MET A 281 -15.92 18.67 -27.82
N LYS A 282 -15.00 19.23 -27.04
CA LYS A 282 -13.96 20.15 -27.50
C LYS A 282 -12.58 19.61 -27.14
N LYS A 283 -11.60 19.96 -27.97
CA LYS A 283 -10.19 19.70 -27.72
C LYS A 283 -9.67 20.50 -26.52
#